data_AF-A0A0F8X4H0-F1
#
_entry.id   AF-A0A0F8X4H0-F1
#
_cell.length_a   1.000
_cell.length_b   1.000
_cell.length_c   1.000
_cell.angle_alpha   90.00
_cell.angle_beta   90.00
_cell.angle_gamma   90.00
#
_symmetry.space_group_name_H-M   'P 1'
#
loop_
_entity.id
_entity.type
_entity.pdbx_description
1 polymer ?
#
loop_
_entity_poly.entity_id
_entity_poly.type
_entity_poly.pdbx_seq_one_letter_code
_entity_poly.pdbx_strand_id
1 'polypeptide(L)'
;KNIIPPSVGTEFLHNASLIHDDIIDRDDFRRGKPAFHFRFRNYHEKHDLKKIEATEFGNSVGIIGGDTAFFLGLEAYFSSDFDNDLNLNAVKIYEQAFIEVANGVLIELDMVNRKNISITDYIEMISLKTGALIEKSILIGANYAKVSEKHKELLSVYGINLGIIFQIIDDILGTFGDEKITGKPSDGDIREAKKTCLLIDALNKLGENDKNHLEQLIENPNMTNNEVQEVKNLFIKADVINSCKNLASSYFQEALDAINKLKTVINKSEAEFYENLLNFVLNRNF
;
A
#
# COMPACT_ATOMS: atom_id res chain seq x y z
N LYS A 1 -8.02 -27.45 -12.77
CA LYS A 1 -6.77 -26.71 -12.53
C LYS A 1 -6.96 -25.89 -11.27
N ASN A 2 -6.04 -26.02 -10.33
CA ASN A 2 -6.16 -25.44 -9.01
C ASN A 2 -5.53 -24.04 -9.00
N ILE A 3 -6.34 -22.99 -8.83
CA ILE A 3 -5.85 -21.60 -8.80
C ILE A 3 -5.14 -21.23 -7.50
N ILE A 4 -5.25 -22.07 -6.45
CA ILE A 4 -4.71 -21.78 -5.13
C ILE A 4 -3.17 -21.59 -5.13
N PRO A 5 -2.34 -22.44 -5.77
CA PRO A 5 -0.90 -22.21 -5.76
C PRO A 5 -0.49 -20.86 -6.38
N PRO A 6 -0.96 -20.46 -7.58
CA PRO A 6 -0.71 -19.11 -8.08
C PRO A 6 -1.19 -17.99 -7.14
N SER A 7 -2.38 -18.13 -6.51
CA SER A 7 -2.87 -17.14 -5.54
C SER A 7 -1.99 -17.04 -4.30
N VAL A 8 -1.46 -18.17 -3.80
CA VAL A 8 -0.46 -18.19 -2.72
C VAL A 8 0.83 -17.52 -3.19
N GLY A 9 1.22 -17.72 -4.45
CA GLY A 9 2.36 -17.03 -5.05
C GLY A 9 2.26 -15.52 -4.95
N THR A 10 1.11 -14.95 -5.33
CA THR A 10 0.80 -13.52 -5.17
C THR A 10 0.88 -13.06 -3.71
N GLU A 11 0.35 -13.85 -2.77
CA GLU A 11 0.41 -13.50 -1.34
C GLU A 11 1.85 -13.52 -0.81
N PHE A 12 2.72 -14.42 -1.30
CA PHE A 12 4.15 -14.40 -0.98
C PHE A 12 4.83 -13.11 -1.44
N LEU A 13 4.47 -12.59 -2.62
CA LEU A 13 4.96 -11.29 -3.08
C LEU A 13 4.51 -10.14 -2.19
N HIS A 14 3.24 -10.13 -1.78
CA HIS A 14 2.74 -9.14 -0.81
C HIS A 14 3.53 -9.23 0.51
N ASN A 15 3.78 -10.43 1.01
CA ASN A 15 4.55 -10.60 2.25
C ASN A 15 6.03 -10.22 2.06
N ALA A 16 6.62 -10.47 0.89
CA ALA A 16 7.97 -10.01 0.56
C ALA A 16 8.06 -8.48 0.64
N SER A 17 7.10 -7.77 0.01
CA SER A 17 7.07 -6.31 0.05
C SER A 17 6.91 -5.79 1.48
N LEU A 18 6.04 -6.38 2.30
CA LEU A 18 5.88 -5.99 3.71
C LEU A 18 7.15 -6.22 4.55
N ILE A 19 7.86 -7.32 4.34
CA ILE A 19 9.11 -7.60 5.07
C ILE A 19 10.17 -6.55 4.76
N HIS A 20 10.29 -6.14 3.49
CA HIS A 20 11.22 -5.09 3.08
C HIS A 20 10.76 -3.71 3.55
N ASP A 21 9.47 -3.38 3.40
CA ASP A 21 8.86 -2.11 3.80
C ASP A 21 9.02 -1.85 5.32
N ASP A 22 8.79 -2.87 6.17
CA ASP A 22 9.00 -2.76 7.62
C ASP A 22 10.47 -2.40 7.99
N ILE A 23 11.46 -2.77 7.17
CA ILE A 23 12.87 -2.40 7.39
C ILE A 23 13.13 -0.96 6.94
N ILE A 24 12.56 -0.58 5.80
CA ILE A 24 12.70 0.75 5.20
C ILE A 24 12.09 1.80 6.14
N ASP A 25 10.87 1.53 6.63
CA ASP A 25 10.10 2.40 7.53
C ASP A 25 10.56 2.27 9.00
N ARG A 26 11.46 1.32 9.31
CA ARG A 26 11.93 1.01 10.69
C ARG A 26 10.79 0.65 11.64
N ASP A 27 9.85 -0.11 11.10
CA ASP A 27 8.58 -0.44 11.71
C ASP A 27 8.73 -1.73 12.55
N ASP A 28 8.94 -1.60 13.86
CA ASP A 28 9.20 -2.75 14.75
C ASP A 28 7.98 -3.69 14.88
N PHE A 29 6.78 -3.24 14.49
CA PHE A 29 5.52 -3.97 14.66
C PHE A 29 4.63 -3.97 13.40
N ARG A 30 4.12 -5.16 13.07
CA ARG A 30 3.14 -5.38 12.00
C ARG A 30 2.00 -6.26 12.51
N ARG A 31 0.74 -5.84 12.25
CA ARG A 31 -0.48 -6.58 12.65
C ARG A 31 -0.49 -6.95 14.15
N GLY A 32 -0.07 -6.01 15.00
CA GLY A 32 -0.01 -6.19 16.47
C GLY A 32 1.06 -7.16 16.97
N LYS A 33 2.00 -7.58 16.12
CA LYS A 33 3.10 -8.50 16.48
C LYS A 33 4.44 -7.92 16.02
N PRO A 34 5.57 -8.37 16.61
CA PRO A 34 6.90 -8.01 16.13
C PRO A 34 7.04 -8.27 14.63
N ALA A 35 7.48 -7.25 13.89
CA ALA A 35 7.81 -7.34 12.47
C ALA A 35 8.93 -8.36 12.23
N PHE A 36 9.08 -8.83 10.98
CA PHE A 36 9.99 -9.95 10.68
C PHE A 36 11.43 -9.67 11.13
N HIS A 37 12.00 -8.52 10.75
CA HIS A 37 13.35 -8.13 11.15
C HIS A 37 13.49 -7.97 12.68
N PHE A 38 12.46 -7.40 13.32
CA PHE A 38 12.44 -7.16 14.77
C PHE A 38 12.41 -8.46 15.59
N ARG A 39 11.79 -9.53 15.08
CA ARG A 39 11.84 -10.87 15.70
C ARG A 39 13.27 -11.38 15.82
N PHE A 40 14.10 -11.15 14.80
CA PHE A 40 15.49 -11.61 14.79
C PHE A 40 16.42 -10.70 15.58
N ARG A 41 16.13 -9.39 15.64
CA ARG A 41 16.76 -8.48 16.60
C ARG A 41 16.51 -8.94 18.04
N ASN A 42 15.26 -9.19 18.41
CA ASN A 42 14.89 -9.70 19.73
C ASN A 42 15.56 -11.05 20.04
N TYR A 43 15.66 -11.95 19.06
CA TYR A 43 16.41 -13.20 19.20
C TYR A 43 17.89 -12.93 19.50
N HIS A 44 18.53 -12.03 18.76
CA HIS A 44 19.93 -11.67 18.95
C HIS A 44 20.21 -11.13 20.35
N GLU A 45 19.40 -10.16 20.81
CA GLU A 45 19.50 -9.56 22.14
C GLU A 45 19.25 -10.59 23.25
N LYS A 46 18.21 -11.42 23.10
CA LYS A 46 17.87 -12.47 24.07
C LYS A 46 19.01 -13.48 24.26
N HIS A 47 19.81 -13.72 23.23
CA HIS A 47 20.90 -14.70 23.24
C HIS A 47 22.30 -14.08 23.46
N ASP A 48 22.40 -12.78 23.76
CA ASP A 48 23.67 -12.06 24.01
C ASP A 48 24.74 -12.32 22.94
N LEU A 49 24.32 -12.32 21.67
CA LEU A 49 25.21 -12.45 20.52
C LEU A 49 26.02 -11.13 20.36
N LYS A 50 27.32 -11.20 20.07
CA LYS A 50 28.24 -10.03 20.20
C LYS A 50 29.02 -9.64 18.95
N LYS A 51 28.91 -10.40 17.86
CA LYS A 51 29.79 -10.21 16.69
C LYS A 51 29.30 -9.12 15.73
N ILE A 52 28.00 -8.86 15.73
CA ILE A 52 27.29 -7.90 14.89
C ILE A 52 26.23 -7.22 15.76
N GLU A 53 25.84 -6.00 15.41
CA GLU A 53 24.80 -5.29 16.16
C GLU A 53 23.43 -5.93 15.93
N ALA A 54 22.58 -5.94 16.96
CA ALA A 54 21.30 -6.64 16.92
C ALA A 54 20.36 -6.13 15.81
N THR A 55 20.34 -4.81 15.58
CA THR A 55 19.59 -4.17 14.50
C THR A 55 20.12 -4.57 13.13
N GLU A 56 21.45 -4.58 12.96
CA GLU A 56 22.08 -4.99 11.70
C GLU A 56 21.79 -6.47 11.40
N PHE A 57 21.84 -7.34 12.42
CA PHE A 57 21.46 -8.73 12.28
C PHE A 57 19.99 -8.88 11.87
N GLY A 58 19.08 -8.21 12.57
CA GLY A 58 17.64 -8.23 12.26
C GLY A 58 17.36 -7.77 10.83
N ASN A 59 17.93 -6.64 10.42
CA ASN A 59 17.77 -6.09 9.07
C ASN A 59 18.36 -7.02 8.00
N SER A 60 19.55 -7.58 8.24
CA SER A 60 20.18 -8.54 7.30
C SER A 60 19.29 -9.76 7.10
N VAL A 61 18.72 -10.32 8.17
CA VAL A 61 17.78 -11.44 8.09
C VAL A 61 16.49 -11.03 7.40
N GLY A 62 16.00 -9.81 7.64
CA GLY A 62 14.83 -9.26 6.99
C GLY A 62 14.99 -9.14 5.48
N ILE A 63 16.10 -8.58 4.99
CA ILE A 63 16.40 -8.45 3.56
C ILE A 63 16.35 -9.82 2.88
N ILE A 64 17.12 -10.79 3.39
CA ILE A 64 17.17 -12.15 2.84
C ILE A 64 15.82 -12.86 2.99
N GLY A 65 15.07 -12.58 4.06
CA GLY A 65 13.73 -13.14 4.29
C GLY A 65 12.72 -12.66 3.25
N GLY A 66 12.73 -11.38 2.90
CA GLY A 66 11.89 -10.82 1.84
C GLY A 66 12.27 -11.37 0.47
N ASP A 67 13.58 -11.46 0.15
CA ASP A 67 14.06 -12.06 -1.10
C ASP A 67 13.62 -13.52 -1.21
N THR A 68 13.72 -14.28 -0.10
CA THR A 68 13.28 -15.67 -0.05
C THR A 68 11.77 -15.79 -0.28
N ALA A 69 10.96 -14.94 0.35
CA ALA A 69 9.52 -14.91 0.12
C ALA A 69 9.17 -14.61 -1.35
N PHE A 70 9.89 -13.69 -2.00
CA PHE A 70 9.72 -13.42 -3.43
C PHE A 70 9.98 -14.67 -4.29
N PHE A 71 11.06 -15.42 -4.03
CA PHE A 71 11.36 -16.64 -4.78
C PHE A 71 10.39 -17.81 -4.49
N LEU A 72 9.92 -17.93 -3.25
CA LEU A 72 8.85 -18.90 -2.91
C LEU A 72 7.55 -18.57 -3.64
N GLY A 73 7.26 -17.27 -3.83
CA GLY A 73 6.13 -16.83 -4.63
C GLY A 73 6.24 -17.29 -6.08
N LEU A 74 7.42 -17.13 -6.70
CA LEU A 74 7.70 -17.62 -8.06
C LEU A 74 7.54 -19.15 -8.17
N GLU A 75 8.07 -19.91 -7.22
CA GLU A 75 7.97 -21.38 -7.20
C GLU A 75 6.50 -21.86 -7.22
N ALA A 76 5.60 -21.12 -6.58
CA ALA A 76 4.18 -21.46 -6.52
C ALA A 76 3.50 -21.44 -7.91
N TYR A 77 3.95 -20.60 -8.84
CA TYR A 77 3.47 -20.58 -10.22
C TYR A 77 3.96 -21.79 -11.02
N PHE A 78 5.24 -22.12 -10.88
CA PHE A 78 5.84 -23.28 -11.57
C PHE A 78 5.32 -24.62 -11.05
N SER A 79 4.89 -24.66 -9.79
CA SER A 79 4.29 -25.84 -9.16
C SER A 79 2.81 -26.03 -9.49
N SER A 80 2.19 -25.12 -10.24
CA SER A 80 0.76 -25.19 -10.57
C SER A 80 0.48 -26.15 -11.74
N ASP A 81 -0.75 -26.69 -11.79
CA ASP A 81 -1.20 -27.64 -12.82
C ASP A 81 -1.72 -26.95 -14.11
N PHE A 82 -1.41 -25.67 -14.31
CA PHE A 82 -1.78 -24.91 -15.49
C PHE A 82 -0.83 -25.14 -16.67
N ASP A 83 -1.25 -24.63 -17.85
CA ASP A 83 -0.43 -24.76 -19.06
C ASP A 83 0.84 -23.90 -18.91
N ASN A 84 1.98 -24.37 -19.41
CA ASN A 84 3.27 -23.68 -19.27
C ASN A 84 3.23 -22.23 -19.75
N ASP A 85 2.54 -21.95 -20.85
CA ASP A 85 2.40 -20.58 -21.38
C ASP A 85 1.62 -19.66 -20.43
N LEU A 86 0.59 -20.20 -19.76
CA LEU A 86 -0.17 -19.43 -18.76
C LEU A 86 0.69 -19.15 -17.53
N ASN A 87 1.47 -20.13 -17.07
CA ASN A 87 2.38 -19.96 -15.95
C ASN A 87 3.48 -18.95 -16.26
N LEU A 88 4.07 -19.03 -17.45
CA LEU A 88 5.09 -18.07 -17.89
C LEU A 88 4.52 -16.64 -17.95
N ASN A 89 3.30 -16.46 -18.45
CA ASN A 89 2.66 -15.15 -18.48
C ASN A 89 2.31 -14.65 -17.07
N ALA A 90 1.88 -15.54 -16.16
CA ALA A 90 1.61 -15.17 -14.77
C ALA A 90 2.90 -14.72 -14.05
N VAL A 91 4.03 -15.41 -14.28
CA VAL A 91 5.35 -15.01 -13.76
C VAL A 91 5.77 -13.63 -14.28
N LYS A 92 5.56 -13.33 -15.56
CA LYS A 92 5.84 -11.98 -16.08
C LYS A 92 5.02 -10.90 -15.39
N ILE A 93 3.73 -11.17 -15.14
CA ILE A 93 2.85 -10.22 -14.42
C ILE A 93 3.31 -10.07 -12.97
N TYR A 94 3.72 -11.17 -12.33
CA TYR A 94 4.26 -11.18 -10.97
C TYR A 94 5.55 -10.35 -10.83
N GLU A 95 6.51 -10.53 -11.75
CA GLU A 95 7.75 -9.75 -11.77
C GLU A 95 7.47 -8.27 -12.00
N GLN A 96 6.57 -7.95 -12.93
CA GLN A 96 6.13 -6.58 -13.20
C GLN A 96 5.50 -5.94 -11.96
N ALA A 97 4.69 -6.70 -11.19
CA ALA A 97 4.11 -6.22 -9.93
C ALA A 97 5.19 -5.80 -8.93
N PHE A 98 6.23 -6.62 -8.75
CA PHE A 98 7.33 -6.28 -7.83
C PHE A 98 8.10 -5.05 -8.30
N ILE A 99 8.40 -4.94 -9.59
CA ILE A 99 9.09 -3.77 -10.16
C ILE A 99 8.27 -2.49 -9.93
N GLU A 100 6.97 -2.53 -10.20
CA GLU A 100 6.09 -1.38 -10.02
C GLU A 100 5.96 -1.01 -8.53
N VAL A 101 5.80 -1.98 -7.63
CA VAL A 101 5.80 -1.73 -6.17
C VAL A 101 7.12 -1.10 -5.73
N ALA A 102 8.25 -1.66 -6.15
CA ALA A 102 9.58 -1.12 -5.83
C ALA A 102 9.75 0.32 -6.33
N ASN A 103 9.29 0.63 -7.56
CA ASN A 103 9.30 1.99 -8.08
C ASN A 103 8.43 2.93 -7.23
N GLY A 104 7.26 2.48 -6.77
CA GLY A 104 6.42 3.24 -5.84
C GLY A 104 7.13 3.58 -4.54
N VAL A 105 7.80 2.59 -3.92
CA VAL A 105 8.61 2.79 -2.71
C VAL A 105 9.76 3.78 -2.96
N LEU A 106 10.45 3.68 -4.11
CA LEU A 106 11.52 4.62 -4.46
C LEU A 106 11.00 6.05 -4.63
N ILE A 107 9.84 6.23 -5.24
CA ILE A 107 9.20 7.55 -5.38
C ILE A 107 8.86 8.11 -3.99
N GLU A 108 8.25 7.32 -3.11
CA GLU A 108 7.91 7.75 -1.75
C GLU A 108 9.16 8.21 -0.96
N LEU A 109 10.26 7.47 -1.05
CA LEU A 109 11.53 7.85 -0.43
C LEU A 109 12.09 9.17 -0.98
N ASP A 110 11.95 9.44 -2.28
CA ASP A 110 12.32 10.73 -2.87
C ASP A 110 11.38 11.86 -2.41
N MET A 111 10.08 11.58 -2.30
CA MET A 111 9.06 12.57 -1.93
C MET A 111 9.30 13.19 -0.55
N VAL A 112 9.81 12.44 0.42
CA VAL A 112 10.14 12.95 1.76
C VAL A 112 11.12 14.13 1.70
N ASN A 113 12.05 14.11 0.73
CA ASN A 113 13.08 15.13 0.58
C ASN A 113 12.65 16.34 -0.27
N ARG A 114 11.46 16.29 -0.89
CA ARG A 114 10.94 17.36 -1.74
C ARG A 114 10.05 18.31 -0.97
N LYS A 115 10.30 19.62 -1.13
CA LYS A 115 9.47 20.67 -0.54
C LYS A 115 8.09 20.77 -1.20
N ASN A 116 8.06 20.71 -2.53
CA ASN A 116 6.83 20.85 -3.31
C ASN A 116 6.47 19.51 -3.92
N ILE A 117 5.42 18.89 -3.39
CA ILE A 117 4.81 17.66 -3.91
C ILE A 117 3.39 17.99 -4.35
N SER A 118 3.03 17.59 -5.56
CA SER A 118 1.67 17.72 -6.07
C SER A 118 0.82 16.51 -5.71
N ILE A 119 -0.50 16.66 -5.78
CA ILE A 119 -1.40 15.51 -5.62
C ILE A 119 -1.17 14.47 -6.72
N THR A 120 -0.74 14.88 -7.92
CA THR A 120 -0.42 13.98 -9.02
C THR A 120 0.76 13.09 -8.70
N ASP A 121 1.83 13.64 -8.10
CA ASP A 121 2.99 12.85 -7.66
C ASP A 121 2.59 11.79 -6.63
N TYR A 122 1.72 12.18 -5.69
CA TYR A 122 1.16 11.25 -4.70
C TYR A 122 0.33 10.14 -5.36
N ILE A 123 -0.54 10.48 -6.31
CA ILE A 123 -1.33 9.48 -7.05
C ILE A 123 -0.43 8.52 -7.80
N GLU A 124 0.60 9.00 -8.50
CA GLU A 124 1.57 8.14 -9.19
C GLU A 124 2.24 7.17 -8.21
N MET A 125 2.72 7.69 -7.08
CA MET A 125 3.35 6.90 -6.03
C MET A 125 2.42 5.77 -5.53
N ILE A 126 1.19 6.09 -5.12
CA ILE A 126 0.28 5.07 -4.54
C ILE A 126 -0.28 4.11 -5.59
N SER A 127 -0.39 4.55 -6.85
CA SER A 127 -0.76 3.68 -7.98
C SER A 127 0.28 2.58 -8.17
N LEU A 128 1.56 2.91 -7.95
CA LEU A 128 2.67 1.96 -8.04
C LEU A 128 2.86 1.15 -6.75
N LYS A 129 2.99 1.81 -5.59
CA LYS A 129 3.26 1.16 -4.29
C LYS A 129 2.15 0.21 -3.86
N THR A 130 0.89 0.59 -4.10
CA THR A 130 -0.30 -0.14 -3.61
C THR A 130 -1.17 -0.66 -4.75
N GLY A 131 -1.45 0.18 -5.76
CA GLY A 131 -2.32 -0.17 -6.89
C GLY A 131 -1.80 -1.33 -7.74
N ALA A 132 -0.52 -1.33 -8.09
CA ALA A 132 0.09 -2.28 -9.03
C ALA A 132 -0.08 -3.73 -8.57
N LEU A 133 0.14 -4.02 -7.28
CA LEU A 133 0.02 -5.40 -6.79
C LEU A 133 -1.44 -5.88 -6.84
N ILE A 134 -2.40 -5.04 -6.47
CA ILE A 134 -3.84 -5.36 -6.54
C ILE A 134 -4.25 -5.61 -8.00
N GLU A 135 -3.85 -4.70 -8.90
CA GLU A 135 -4.06 -4.83 -10.34
C GLU A 135 -3.50 -6.16 -10.88
N LYS A 136 -2.21 -6.41 -10.64
CA LYS A 136 -1.53 -7.60 -11.15
C LYS A 136 -2.11 -8.89 -10.57
N SER A 137 -2.58 -8.88 -9.33
CA SER A 137 -3.29 -10.01 -8.71
C SER A 137 -4.54 -10.39 -9.51
N ILE A 138 -5.33 -9.39 -9.92
CA ILE A 138 -6.52 -9.58 -10.73
C ILE A 138 -6.14 -10.05 -12.14
N LEU A 139 -5.11 -9.46 -12.74
CA LEU A 139 -4.65 -9.83 -14.08
C LEU A 139 -4.05 -11.24 -14.15
N ILE A 140 -3.41 -11.73 -13.09
CA ILE A 140 -2.97 -13.11 -12.96
C ILE A 140 -4.17 -14.06 -13.00
N GLY A 141 -5.24 -13.77 -12.24
CA GLY A 141 -6.49 -14.53 -12.31
C GLY A 141 -7.11 -14.50 -13.71
N ALA A 142 -7.16 -13.33 -14.33
CA ALA A 142 -7.69 -13.13 -15.68
C ALA A 142 -6.88 -13.89 -16.75
N ASN A 143 -5.54 -13.96 -16.59
CA ASN A 143 -4.66 -14.75 -17.44
C ASN A 143 -5.04 -16.24 -17.37
N TYR A 144 -5.21 -16.80 -16.18
CA TYR A 144 -5.59 -18.21 -16.02
C TYR A 144 -7.00 -18.52 -16.50
N ALA A 145 -7.91 -17.54 -16.41
CA ALA A 145 -9.26 -17.61 -16.98
C ALA A 145 -9.28 -17.36 -18.50
N LYS A 146 -8.13 -17.08 -19.14
CA LYS A 146 -8.00 -16.79 -20.59
C LYS A 146 -8.92 -15.64 -21.04
N VAL A 147 -9.06 -14.63 -20.19
CA VAL A 147 -9.85 -13.42 -20.47
C VAL A 147 -9.20 -12.66 -21.63
N SER A 148 -10.01 -12.05 -22.51
CA SER A 148 -9.51 -11.26 -23.62
C SER A 148 -8.83 -9.96 -23.16
N GLU A 149 -7.88 -9.45 -23.95
CA GLU A 149 -7.12 -8.24 -23.60
C GLU A 149 -8.02 -7.03 -23.32
N LYS A 150 -9.07 -6.82 -24.13
CA LYS A 150 -10.07 -5.77 -23.90
C LYS A 150 -10.70 -5.83 -22.50
N HIS A 151 -10.96 -7.02 -21.96
CA HIS A 151 -11.54 -7.16 -20.63
C HIS A 151 -10.46 -7.10 -19.53
N LYS A 152 -9.23 -7.53 -19.81
CA LYS A 152 -8.09 -7.32 -18.91
C LYS A 152 -7.81 -5.83 -18.70
N GLU A 153 -7.93 -4.99 -19.73
CA GLU A 153 -7.81 -3.53 -19.60
C GLU A 153 -8.84 -2.96 -18.62
N LEU A 154 -10.10 -3.42 -18.67
CA LEU A 154 -11.13 -3.00 -17.71
C LEU A 154 -10.84 -3.48 -16.29
N LEU A 155 -10.34 -4.71 -16.14
CA LEU A 155 -9.91 -5.24 -14.84
C LEU A 155 -8.69 -4.51 -14.29
N SER A 156 -7.78 -4.05 -15.16
CA SER A 156 -6.62 -3.24 -14.79
C SER A 156 -7.06 -1.88 -14.25
N VAL A 157 -7.94 -1.17 -14.97
CA VAL A 157 -8.54 0.10 -14.51
C VAL A 157 -9.22 -0.08 -13.15
N TYR A 158 -10.01 -1.15 -12.97
CA TYR A 158 -10.62 -1.45 -11.69
C TYR A 158 -9.57 -1.69 -10.58
N GLY A 159 -8.56 -2.51 -10.85
CA GLY A 159 -7.56 -2.91 -9.85
C GLY A 159 -6.68 -1.77 -9.36
N ILE A 160 -6.16 -0.94 -10.28
CA ILE A 160 -5.36 0.25 -9.94
C ILE A 160 -6.19 1.20 -9.09
N ASN A 161 -7.42 1.52 -9.53
CA ASN A 161 -8.29 2.45 -8.81
C ASN A 161 -8.71 1.91 -7.44
N LEU A 162 -8.96 0.60 -7.30
CA LEU A 162 -9.21 -0.03 -6.01
C LEU A 162 -8.03 0.19 -5.04
N GLY A 163 -6.79 0.04 -5.51
CA GLY A 163 -5.61 0.29 -4.68
C GLY A 163 -5.38 1.75 -4.34
N ILE A 164 -5.66 2.68 -5.27
CA ILE A 164 -5.63 4.13 -4.99
C ILE A 164 -6.63 4.49 -3.89
N ILE A 165 -7.88 4.03 -4.01
CA ILE A 165 -8.91 4.26 -2.99
C ILE A 165 -8.46 3.65 -1.66
N PHE A 166 -7.94 2.42 -1.68
CA PHE A 166 -7.43 1.77 -0.48
C PHE A 166 -6.41 2.65 0.23
N GLN A 167 -5.38 3.14 -0.47
CA GLN A 167 -4.33 3.94 0.15
C GLN A 167 -4.84 5.29 0.65
N ILE A 168 -5.69 5.99 -0.10
CA ILE A 168 -6.26 7.28 0.35
C ILE A 168 -7.05 7.09 1.64
N ILE A 169 -7.88 6.03 1.73
CA ILE A 169 -8.62 5.75 2.96
C ILE A 169 -7.66 5.29 4.07
N ASP A 170 -6.54 4.64 3.74
CA ASP A 170 -5.52 4.22 4.73
C ASP A 170 -4.89 5.44 5.39
N ASP A 171 -4.46 6.41 4.61
CA ASP A 171 -3.86 7.65 5.10
C ASP A 171 -4.83 8.43 6.01
N ILE A 172 -6.14 8.45 5.66
CA ILE A 172 -7.18 9.05 6.49
C ILE A 172 -7.29 8.32 7.84
N LEU A 173 -7.35 6.99 7.82
CA LEU A 173 -7.49 6.18 9.03
C LEU A 173 -6.21 6.17 9.88
N GLY A 174 -5.03 6.19 9.25
CA GLY A 174 -3.75 6.31 9.92
C GLY A 174 -3.62 7.61 10.70
N THR A 175 -4.25 8.68 10.22
CA THR A 175 -4.21 9.99 10.87
C THR A 175 -5.38 10.25 11.84
N PHE A 176 -6.59 9.78 11.52
CA PHE A 176 -7.83 10.13 12.23
C PHE A 176 -8.63 8.93 12.77
N GLY A 177 -8.18 7.69 12.53
CA GLY A 177 -8.84 6.48 13.02
C GLY A 177 -8.73 6.29 14.54
N ASP A 178 -9.61 5.47 15.11
CA ASP A 178 -9.55 5.14 16.54
C ASP A 178 -8.41 4.15 16.78
N GLU A 179 -7.43 4.52 17.60
CA GLU A 179 -6.28 3.69 17.97
C GLU A 179 -6.67 2.30 18.51
N LYS A 180 -7.85 2.21 19.14
CA LYS A 180 -8.38 0.93 19.64
C LYS A 180 -8.76 -0.04 18.52
N ILE A 181 -9.04 0.49 17.33
CA ILE A 181 -9.54 -0.27 16.19
C ILE A 181 -8.45 -0.43 15.12
N THR A 182 -7.62 0.60 14.91
CA THR A 182 -6.45 0.53 14.00
C THR A 182 -5.29 -0.29 14.57
N GLY A 183 -5.20 -0.42 15.90
CA GLY A 183 -4.18 -1.21 16.59
C GLY A 183 -2.76 -0.62 16.51
N LYS A 184 -2.63 0.62 16.02
CA LYS A 184 -1.40 1.43 15.98
C LYS A 184 -1.72 2.87 16.42
N PRO A 185 -0.76 3.60 17.02
CA PRO A 185 -0.92 5.03 17.30
C PRO A 185 -1.29 5.81 16.04
N SER A 186 -2.26 6.71 16.14
CA SER A 186 -2.81 7.49 15.01
C SER A 186 -1.95 8.71 14.62
N ASP A 187 -0.65 8.64 14.92
CA ASP A 187 0.29 9.76 14.84
C ASP A 187 1.59 9.43 14.10
N GLY A 188 1.80 8.17 13.69
CA GLY A 188 2.99 7.73 12.95
C GLY A 188 3.24 8.54 11.69
N ASP A 189 2.26 8.61 10.79
CA ASP A 189 2.38 9.33 9.52
C ASP A 189 2.68 10.83 9.71
N ILE A 190 2.10 11.45 10.74
CA ILE A 190 2.36 12.85 11.09
C ILE A 190 3.80 13.02 11.57
N ARG A 191 4.27 12.15 12.47
CA ARG A 191 5.62 12.22 13.04
C ARG A 191 6.71 11.94 12.03
N GLU A 192 6.43 11.04 11.09
CA GLU A 192 7.32 10.73 9.97
C GLU A 192 7.23 11.77 8.84
N ALA A 193 6.33 12.75 8.98
CA ALA A 193 6.05 13.78 7.98
C ALA A 193 5.77 13.18 6.59
N LYS A 194 5.11 12.02 6.54
CA LYS A 194 4.79 11.34 5.28
C LYS A 194 3.98 12.28 4.40
N LYS A 195 4.35 12.37 3.12
CA LYS A 195 3.70 13.25 2.13
C LYS A 195 2.39 12.61 1.62
N THR A 196 1.45 12.37 2.53
CA THR A 196 0.12 11.80 2.23
C THR A 196 -0.79 12.82 1.56
N CYS A 197 -1.94 12.37 1.05
CA CYS A 197 -2.94 13.27 0.46
C CYS A 197 -3.37 14.38 1.43
N LEU A 198 -3.42 14.08 2.74
CA LEU A 198 -3.83 15.01 3.79
C LEU A 198 -2.86 16.17 3.93
N LEU A 199 -1.56 15.87 4.01
CA LEU A 199 -0.52 16.88 4.17
C LEU A 199 -0.42 17.74 2.91
N ILE A 200 -0.42 17.12 1.72
CA ILE A 200 -0.35 17.83 0.44
C ILE A 200 -1.54 18.78 0.28
N ASP A 201 -2.76 18.31 0.55
CA ASP A 201 -3.97 19.13 0.42
C ASP A 201 -4.01 20.26 1.46
N ALA A 202 -3.55 20.02 2.70
CA ALA A 202 -3.44 21.05 3.73
C ALA A 202 -2.52 22.20 3.29
N LEU A 203 -1.31 21.87 2.81
CA LEU A 203 -0.32 22.86 2.36
C LEU A 203 -0.78 23.68 1.15
N ASN A 204 -1.73 23.16 0.37
CA ASN A 204 -2.32 23.85 -0.78
C ASN A 204 -3.49 24.76 -0.41
N LYS A 205 -4.16 24.53 0.73
CA LYS A 205 -5.37 25.27 1.14
C LYS A 205 -5.16 26.25 2.28
N LEU A 206 -4.23 25.95 3.17
CA LEU A 206 -3.94 26.81 4.30
C LEU A 206 -3.39 28.16 3.84
N GLY A 207 -3.78 29.22 4.56
CA GLY A 207 -3.17 30.55 4.37
C GLY A 207 -1.70 30.54 4.81
N GLU A 208 -0.92 31.53 4.35
CA GLU A 208 0.54 31.58 4.52
C GLU A 208 1.01 31.36 5.96
N ASN A 209 0.34 31.96 6.95
CA ASN A 209 0.70 31.79 8.36
C ASN A 209 0.51 30.35 8.86
N ASP A 210 -0.66 29.75 8.58
CA ASP A 210 -0.96 28.37 9.01
C ASP A 210 -0.08 27.36 8.25
N LYS A 211 0.20 27.64 6.97
CA LYS A 211 1.09 26.83 6.14
C LYS A 211 2.51 26.82 6.70
N ASN A 212 3.07 27.99 7.00
CA ASN A 212 4.40 28.11 7.59
C ASN A 212 4.47 27.42 8.95
N HIS A 213 3.40 27.52 9.77
CA HIS A 213 3.31 26.78 11.03
C HIS A 213 3.29 25.27 10.81
N LEU A 214 2.48 24.78 9.86
CA LEU A 214 2.44 23.36 9.51
C LEU A 214 3.82 22.84 9.05
N GLU A 215 4.51 23.59 8.19
CA GLU A 215 5.86 23.26 7.72
C GLU A 215 6.87 23.17 8.88
N GLN A 216 6.80 24.10 9.85
CA GLN A 216 7.66 24.05 11.03
C GLN A 216 7.38 22.83 11.92
N LEU A 217 6.10 22.47 12.11
CA LEU A 217 5.72 21.31 12.91
C LEU A 217 6.27 20.03 12.31
N ILE A 218 6.07 19.80 11.01
CA ILE A 218 6.48 18.55 10.34
C ILE A 218 8.00 18.42 10.16
N GLU A 219 8.76 19.51 10.23
CA GLU A 219 10.23 19.48 10.24
C GLU A 219 10.81 19.13 11.63
N ASN A 220 10.00 19.11 12.69
CA ASN A 220 10.46 18.79 14.05
C ASN A 220 10.59 17.26 14.25
N PRO A 221 11.81 16.68 14.32
CA PRO A 221 11.99 15.25 14.49
C PRO A 221 11.58 14.74 15.88
N ASN A 222 11.39 15.65 16.85
CA ASN A 222 10.98 15.35 18.23
C ASN A 222 9.57 15.90 18.52
N MET A 223 8.69 15.89 17.52
CA MET A 223 7.32 16.38 17.63
C MET A 223 6.62 15.81 18.87
N THR A 224 6.07 16.68 19.70
CA THR A 224 5.32 16.33 20.90
C THR A 224 3.88 15.93 20.57
N ASN A 225 3.18 15.26 21.49
CA ASN A 225 1.77 14.91 21.28
C ASN A 225 0.86 16.14 21.10
N ASN A 226 1.24 17.28 21.70
CA ASN A 226 0.51 18.53 21.53
C ASN A 226 0.69 19.07 20.09
N GLU A 227 1.92 19.04 19.57
CA GLU A 227 2.21 19.45 18.19
C GLU A 227 1.52 18.53 17.18
N VAL A 228 1.45 17.21 17.42
CA VAL A 228 0.63 16.29 16.61
C VAL A 228 -0.83 16.73 16.59
N GLN A 229 -1.39 17.10 17.74
CA GLN A 229 -2.77 17.59 17.82
C GLN A 229 -2.96 18.92 17.08
N GLU A 230 -1.95 19.80 17.08
CA GLU A 230 -1.96 21.02 16.29
C GLU A 230 -1.99 20.72 14.78
N VAL A 231 -1.19 19.77 14.29
CA VAL A 231 -1.25 19.29 12.90
C VAL A 231 -2.66 18.79 12.55
N LYS A 232 -3.25 17.94 13.41
CA LYS A 232 -4.63 17.45 13.20
C LYS A 232 -5.64 18.59 13.13
N ASN A 233 -5.50 19.62 13.97
CA ASN A 233 -6.38 20.80 13.95
C ASN A 233 -6.22 21.62 12.66
N LEU A 234 -4.99 21.75 12.15
CA LEU A 234 -4.73 22.40 10.87
C LEU A 234 -5.34 21.63 9.69
N PHE A 235 -5.23 20.30 9.71
CA PHE A 235 -5.89 19.44 8.73
C PHE A 235 -7.42 19.59 8.76
N ILE A 236 -8.03 19.62 9.96
CA ILE A 236 -9.46 19.88 10.13
C ILE A 236 -9.83 21.27 9.59
N LYS A 237 -9.03 22.31 9.91
CA LYS A 237 -9.24 23.68 9.43
C LYS A 237 -9.21 23.78 7.90
N ALA A 238 -8.36 22.98 7.24
CA ALA A 238 -8.25 22.92 5.79
C ALA A 238 -9.27 21.97 5.11
N ASP A 239 -10.11 21.29 5.88
CA ASP A 239 -11.11 20.32 5.41
C ASP A 239 -10.51 19.21 4.49
N VAL A 240 -9.31 18.73 4.86
CA VAL A 240 -8.57 17.78 4.02
C VAL A 240 -9.21 16.39 3.99
N ILE A 241 -9.94 16.00 5.05
CA ILE A 241 -10.62 14.70 5.12
C ILE A 241 -11.68 14.61 4.02
N ASN A 242 -12.56 15.61 3.92
CA ASN A 242 -13.59 15.63 2.87
C ASN A 242 -12.96 15.68 1.48
N SER A 243 -11.81 16.34 1.36
CA SER A 243 -11.14 16.53 0.08
C SER A 243 -10.45 15.25 -0.42
N CYS A 244 -9.75 14.54 0.46
CA CYS A 244 -9.25 13.20 0.17
C CYS A 244 -10.40 12.20 -0.07
N LYS A 245 -11.53 12.29 0.65
CA LYS A 245 -12.72 11.45 0.36
C LYS A 245 -13.33 11.73 -1.00
N ASN A 246 -13.38 12.99 -1.43
CA ASN A 246 -13.85 13.36 -2.77
C ASN A 246 -12.89 12.85 -3.85
N LEU A 247 -11.58 12.91 -3.60
CA LEU A 247 -10.56 12.32 -4.48
C LEU A 247 -10.73 10.79 -4.58
N ALA A 248 -10.90 10.09 -3.46
CA ALA A 248 -11.21 8.66 -3.48
C ALA A 248 -12.51 8.36 -4.25
N SER A 249 -13.52 9.23 -4.13
CA SER A 249 -14.80 9.08 -4.83
C SER A 249 -14.69 9.22 -6.35
N SER A 250 -13.74 10.02 -6.87
CA SER A 250 -13.52 10.08 -8.33
C SER A 250 -12.95 8.77 -8.87
N TYR A 251 -11.95 8.20 -8.18
CA TYR A 251 -11.39 6.89 -8.54
C TYR A 251 -12.40 5.75 -8.35
N PHE A 252 -13.29 5.86 -7.36
CA PHE A 252 -14.42 4.93 -7.20
C PHE A 252 -15.31 4.92 -8.44
N GLN A 253 -15.65 6.10 -8.97
CA GLN A 253 -16.50 6.19 -10.15
C GLN A 253 -15.82 5.58 -11.39
N GLU A 254 -14.53 5.81 -11.58
CA GLU A 254 -13.76 5.20 -12.67
C GLU A 254 -13.72 3.66 -12.57
N ALA A 255 -13.48 3.12 -11.36
CA ALA A 255 -13.51 1.68 -11.11
C ALA A 255 -14.91 1.09 -11.37
N LEU A 256 -15.96 1.77 -10.91
CA LEU A 256 -17.35 1.33 -11.10
C LEU A 256 -17.74 1.33 -12.58
N ASP A 257 -17.33 2.33 -13.35
CA ASP A 257 -17.56 2.40 -14.79
C ASP A 257 -16.87 1.25 -15.54
N ALA A 258 -15.68 0.84 -15.09
CA ALA A 258 -14.99 -0.33 -15.64
C ALA A 258 -15.76 -1.63 -15.37
N ILE A 259 -16.27 -1.83 -14.14
CA ILE A 259 -17.10 -3.00 -13.78
C ILE A 259 -18.43 -2.99 -14.56
N ASN A 260 -19.08 -1.84 -14.71
CA ASN A 260 -20.32 -1.72 -15.47
C ASN A 260 -20.14 -2.17 -16.93
N LYS A 261 -19.00 -1.88 -17.55
CA LYS A 261 -18.66 -2.36 -18.90
C LYS A 261 -18.43 -3.88 -18.93
N LEU A 262 -17.87 -4.46 -17.86
CA LEU A 262 -17.64 -5.90 -17.72
C LEU A 262 -18.92 -6.72 -17.48
N LYS A 263 -20.01 -6.14 -16.94
CA LYS A 263 -21.29 -6.83 -16.70
C LYS A 263 -21.89 -7.52 -17.94
N THR A 264 -21.44 -7.16 -19.14
CA THR A 264 -21.86 -7.82 -20.38
C THR A 264 -21.24 -9.21 -20.56
N VAL A 265 -20.17 -9.53 -19.83
CA VAL A 265 -19.36 -10.75 -20.00
C VAL A 265 -19.09 -11.52 -18.71
N ILE A 266 -19.29 -10.90 -17.54
CA ILE A 266 -19.21 -11.57 -16.23
C ILE A 266 -20.60 -11.88 -15.69
N ASN A 267 -20.72 -12.87 -14.83
CA ASN A 267 -21.99 -13.21 -14.20
C ASN A 267 -22.34 -12.23 -13.06
N LYS A 268 -23.60 -12.27 -12.62
CA LYS A 268 -24.10 -11.35 -11.58
C LYS A 268 -23.31 -11.44 -10.26
N SER A 269 -22.95 -12.66 -9.83
CA SER A 269 -22.21 -12.86 -8.59
C SER A 269 -20.77 -12.31 -8.66
N GLU A 270 -20.12 -12.40 -9.82
CA GLU A 270 -18.80 -11.82 -10.06
C GLU A 270 -18.86 -10.28 -10.04
N ALA A 271 -19.86 -9.70 -10.70
CA ALA A 271 -20.08 -8.25 -10.66
C ALA A 271 -20.33 -7.75 -9.24
N GLU A 272 -21.22 -8.43 -8.49
CA GLU A 272 -21.50 -8.10 -7.09
C GLU A 272 -20.26 -8.21 -6.20
N PHE A 273 -19.38 -9.19 -6.43
CA PHE A 273 -18.12 -9.29 -5.70
C PHE A 273 -17.25 -8.04 -5.88
N TYR A 274 -17.01 -7.61 -7.12
CA TYR A 274 -16.18 -6.43 -7.40
C TYR A 274 -16.79 -5.13 -6.86
N GLU A 275 -18.11 -4.97 -7.00
CA GLU A 275 -18.82 -3.81 -6.45
C GLU A 275 -18.80 -3.79 -4.93
N ASN A 276 -19.02 -4.93 -4.28
CA ASN A 276 -18.99 -5.03 -2.82
C ASN A 276 -17.59 -4.77 -2.28
N LEU A 277 -16.55 -5.27 -2.93
CA LEU A 277 -15.17 -5.01 -2.54
C LEU A 277 -14.82 -3.52 -2.68
N LEU A 278 -15.24 -2.87 -3.76
CA LEU A 278 -15.04 -1.44 -3.98
C LEU A 278 -15.75 -0.60 -2.91
N ASN A 279 -17.01 -0.92 -2.63
CA ASN A 279 -17.78 -0.27 -1.56
C ASN A 279 -17.17 -0.51 -0.18
N PHE A 280 -16.68 -1.72 0.09
CA PHE A 280 -16.00 -2.05 1.33
C PHE A 280 -14.75 -1.20 1.52
N VAL A 281 -13.90 -1.09 0.49
CA VAL A 281 -12.66 -0.31 0.58
C VAL A 281 -12.94 1.18 0.78
N LEU A 282 -13.94 1.75 0.12
CA LEU A 282 -14.31 3.17 0.28
C LEU A 282 -14.89 3.48 1.68
N ASN A 283 -15.71 2.58 2.22
CA ASN A 283 -16.48 2.81 3.46
C ASN A 283 -15.88 2.14 4.70
N ARG A 284 -14.67 1.57 4.59
CA ARG A 284 -14.01 0.92 5.74
C ARG A 284 -13.82 1.94 6.86
N ASN A 285 -14.37 1.61 8.02
CA ASN A 285 -14.15 2.33 9.26
C ASN A 285 -13.51 1.32 10.21
N PHE A 286 -12.26 1.58 10.57
CA PHE A 286 -11.61 0.95 11.71
C PHE A 286 -11.55 2.00 12.80
#